data_AF-A0A2K3L697-F1
#
_entry.id   AF-A0A2K3L697-F1
#
_cell.length_a   1.000
_cell.length_b   1.000
_cell.length_c   1.000
_cell.angle_alpha   90.00
_cell.angle_beta   90.00
_cell.angle_gamma   90.00
#
_symmetry.space_group_name_H-M   'P 1'
#
loop_
_entity.id
_entity.type
_entity.pdbx_description
1 polymer ?
#
loop_
_entity_poly.entity_id
_entity_poly.type
_entity_poly.pdbx_seq_one_letter_code
_entity_poly.pdbx_strand_id
1 'polypeptide(L)'
;MEFIHGLYILLITLTLFNHNLRNVEGRNHLHTKQRKVTTPAPSESSNEPTNTSNSSPSVPSDPYPNDPRDSSSDCVFDVRSFGAIGDGSCDDTLAFKKAWKAACAVESGVLLVPENYTFKITSTIFSGPCKPGLVFQVDGMLMAPDGPDSWPEADSRSQWLVFYKLDQMSLNGTGTIEGNGDQWWDLPCKPHR
;
A
#
# COMPACT_ATOMS: atom_id res chain seq x y z
N MET A 1 -35.50 -29.48 25.30
CA MET A 1 -34.17 -29.20 24.70
C MET A 1 -34.11 -27.86 23.95
N GLU A 2 -35.25 -27.33 23.49
CA GLU A 2 -35.37 -26.02 22.82
C GLU A 2 -34.95 -24.82 23.69
N PHE A 3 -35.32 -24.80 24.97
CA PHE A 3 -34.99 -23.67 25.87
C PHE A 3 -33.50 -23.46 26.10
N ILE A 4 -32.72 -24.56 26.14
CA ILE A 4 -31.27 -24.52 26.35
C ILE A 4 -30.57 -24.01 25.07
N HIS A 5 -31.06 -24.43 23.90
CA HIS A 5 -30.57 -23.91 22.61
C HIS A 5 -30.88 -22.41 22.45
N GLY A 6 -32.08 -21.97 22.84
CA GLY A 6 -32.45 -20.56 22.79
C GLY A 6 -31.57 -19.68 23.67
N LEU A 7 -31.26 -20.12 24.90
CA LEU A 7 -30.37 -19.40 25.80
C LEU A 7 -28.93 -19.33 25.25
N TYR A 8 -28.44 -20.41 24.64
CA TYR A 8 -27.09 -20.46 24.09
C TYR A 8 -26.92 -19.51 22.89
N ILE A 9 -27.93 -19.44 22.01
CA ILE A 9 -27.94 -18.49 20.88
C ILE A 9 -27.97 -17.04 21.40
N LEU A 10 -28.77 -16.74 22.41
CA LEU A 10 -28.84 -15.40 23.02
C LEU A 10 -27.48 -14.98 23.61
N LEU A 11 -26.78 -15.88 24.31
CA LEU A 11 -25.46 -15.61 24.87
C LEU A 11 -24.40 -15.37 23.79
N ILE A 12 -24.43 -16.13 22.68
CA ILE A 12 -23.51 -15.93 21.55
C ILE A 12 -23.76 -14.56 20.88
N THR A 13 -25.01 -14.17 20.66
CA THR A 13 -25.31 -12.87 20.04
C THR A 13 -24.90 -11.69 20.93
N LEU A 14 -25.10 -11.79 22.25
CA LEU A 14 -24.69 -10.76 23.20
C LEU A 14 -23.17 -10.63 23.31
N THR A 15 -22.43 -11.74 23.28
CA THR A 15 -20.96 -11.70 23.30
C THR A 15 -20.38 -11.12 22.01
N LEU A 16 -20.94 -11.48 20.85
CA LEU A 16 -20.57 -10.88 19.57
C LEU A 16 -20.89 -9.37 19.52
N PHE A 17 -22.04 -8.95 20.05
CA PHE A 17 -22.41 -7.53 20.09
C PHE A 17 -21.48 -6.70 21.00
N ASN A 18 -21.13 -7.21 22.18
CA ASN A 18 -20.20 -6.54 23.09
C ASN A 18 -18.75 -6.49 22.54
N HIS A 19 -18.34 -7.47 21.73
CA HIS A 19 -17.02 -7.46 21.07
C HIS A 19 -16.93 -6.39 19.97
N ASN A 20 -18.05 -6.03 19.33
CA ASN A 20 -18.07 -5.01 18.28
C ASN A 20 -18.15 -3.56 18.83
N LEU A 21 -18.51 -3.37 20.10
CA LEU A 21 -18.63 -2.03 20.72
C LEU A 21 -17.33 -1.52 21.36
N ARG A 22 -16.29 -2.36 21.47
CA ARG A 22 -14.99 -1.96 22.00
C ARG A 22 -14.01 -1.76 20.86
N ASN A 23 -14.10 -0.64 20.13
CA ASN A 23 -13.00 -0.02 19.39
C ASN A 23 -13.48 1.23 18.64
N VAL A 24 -13.53 2.37 19.32
CA VAL A 24 -13.21 3.68 18.71
C VAL A 24 -12.74 4.61 19.84
N GLU A 25 -11.43 4.84 19.94
CA GLU A 25 -10.86 5.99 20.65
C GLU A 25 -10.26 6.90 19.58
N GLY A 26 -10.99 7.93 19.17
CA GLY A 26 -10.53 8.90 18.19
C GLY A 26 -9.66 9.96 18.85
N ARG A 27 -8.35 9.94 18.59
CA ARG A 27 -7.46 11.05 18.95
C ARG A 27 -7.67 12.21 17.99
N ASN A 28 -8.15 13.34 18.51
CA ASN A 28 -8.22 14.60 17.78
C ASN A 28 -6.81 15.20 17.65
N HIS A 29 -6.34 15.41 16.42
CA HIS A 29 -5.12 16.16 16.14
C HIS A 29 -5.45 17.63 15.85
N LEU A 30 -4.93 18.53 16.68
CA LEU A 30 -5.00 19.99 16.47
C LEU A 30 -4.00 20.40 15.37
N HIS A 31 -4.52 21.04 14.33
CA HIS A 31 -3.74 21.48 13.18
C HIS A 31 -3.08 22.84 13.45
N THR A 32 -1.78 22.87 13.77
CA THR A 32 -1.00 24.12 13.81
C THR A 32 -0.56 24.50 12.40
N LYS A 33 -1.13 25.60 11.85
CA LYS A 33 -0.68 26.21 10.58
C LYS A 33 0.76 26.71 10.72
N GLN A 34 1.71 26.12 9.99
CA GLN A 34 3.01 26.73 9.78
C GLN A 34 2.98 27.65 8.55
N ARG A 35 3.53 28.86 8.73
CA ARG A 35 3.64 29.92 7.71
C ARG A 35 4.67 29.56 6.64
N LYS A 36 4.26 29.74 5.39
CA LYS A 36 5.06 29.69 4.17
C LYS A 36 6.17 30.76 4.20
N VAL A 37 7.44 30.35 4.24
CA VAL A 37 8.59 31.21 3.91
C VAL A 37 9.02 30.84 2.49
N THR A 38 8.97 31.81 1.59
CA THR A 38 9.32 31.67 0.17
C THR A 38 10.75 32.17 -0.01
N THR A 39 11.63 31.33 -0.55
CA THR A 39 12.97 31.73 -1.04
C THR A 39 13.05 31.42 -2.52
N PRO A 40 13.48 32.35 -3.40
CA PRO A 40 13.68 32.08 -4.82
C PRO A 40 15.11 31.58 -5.13
N ALA A 41 15.20 30.67 -6.10
CA ALA A 41 16.38 30.39 -6.95
C ALA A 41 16.01 30.77 -8.40
N PRO A 42 16.89 30.77 -9.44
CA PRO A 42 18.28 30.29 -9.51
C PRO A 42 19.23 31.25 -10.29
N SER A 43 20.53 30.92 -10.32
CA SER A 43 21.44 31.41 -11.37
C SER A 43 22.39 30.30 -11.80
N GLU A 44 22.49 30.19 -13.12
CA GLU A 44 23.15 29.21 -13.96
C GLU A 44 24.61 29.63 -14.22
N SER A 45 25.55 28.70 -14.26
CA SER A 45 26.79 28.86 -15.05
C SER A 45 27.50 27.52 -15.24
N SER A 46 27.58 27.15 -16.52
CA SER A 46 28.47 26.19 -17.15
C SER A 46 29.95 26.39 -16.80
N ASN A 47 30.74 25.29 -16.82
CA ASN A 47 32.00 25.15 -17.57
C ASN A 47 32.59 23.73 -17.42
N GLU A 48 32.72 23.02 -18.55
CA GLU A 48 33.74 21.99 -18.83
C GLU A 48 34.94 22.70 -19.51
N PRO A 49 36.20 22.19 -19.57
CA PRO A 49 36.49 20.91 -20.27
C PRO A 49 37.72 20.09 -19.77
N THR A 50 37.82 18.87 -20.32
CA THR A 50 39.03 18.14 -20.78
C THR A 50 39.58 16.96 -19.95
N ASN A 51 39.34 15.76 -20.50
CA ASN A 51 40.19 14.56 -20.59
C ASN A 51 41.44 14.43 -19.70
N THR A 52 41.50 13.33 -18.94
CA THR A 52 42.71 12.49 -18.86
C THR A 52 42.31 11.04 -18.57
N SER A 53 42.57 10.19 -19.56
CA SER A 53 42.65 8.72 -19.45
C SER A 53 43.72 8.31 -18.45
N ASN A 54 43.40 7.42 -17.51
CA ASN A 54 44.39 6.56 -16.85
C ASN A 54 43.74 5.23 -16.47
N SER A 55 43.97 4.25 -17.34
CA SER A 55 43.84 2.83 -17.07
C SER A 55 44.85 2.38 -16.01
N SER A 56 44.38 1.70 -14.97
CA SER A 56 45.19 0.93 -14.03
C SER A 56 44.44 -0.37 -13.69
N PRO A 57 45.15 -1.46 -13.33
CA PRO A 57 44.98 -2.76 -13.99
C PRO A 57 43.88 -3.63 -13.38
N SER A 58 43.35 -4.52 -14.21
CA SER A 58 42.51 -5.65 -13.81
C SER A 58 43.22 -6.53 -12.78
N VAL A 59 42.77 -6.44 -11.53
CA VAL A 59 43.09 -7.43 -10.49
C VAL A 59 42.25 -8.68 -10.77
N PRO A 60 42.86 -9.87 -10.97
CA PRO A 60 42.10 -11.11 -11.08
C PRO A 60 41.40 -11.38 -9.75
N SER A 61 40.07 -11.42 -9.77
CA SER A 61 39.29 -11.86 -8.60
C SER A 61 39.35 -13.38 -8.54
N ASP A 62 40.11 -13.91 -7.57
CA ASP A 62 40.07 -15.31 -7.19
C ASP A 62 38.63 -15.73 -6.83
N PRO A 63 38.22 -16.98 -7.14
CA PRO A 63 36.90 -17.46 -6.79
C PRO A 63 36.84 -17.71 -5.28
N TYR A 64 36.26 -16.77 -4.54
CA TYR A 64 35.99 -16.98 -3.11
C TYR A 64 34.83 -17.97 -2.94
N PRO A 65 35.00 -19.07 -2.19
CA PRO A 65 33.94 -20.04 -1.94
C PRO A 65 32.95 -19.51 -0.90
N ASN A 66 31.66 -19.56 -1.26
CA ASN A 66 30.49 -19.46 -0.38
C ASN A 66 30.28 -18.12 0.36
N ASP A 67 29.68 -17.13 -0.33
CA ASP A 67 28.87 -16.11 0.33
C ASP A 67 27.44 -16.66 0.49
N PRO A 68 26.89 -16.82 1.72
CA PRO A 68 25.49 -17.21 1.93
C PRO A 68 24.46 -16.11 1.59
N ARG A 69 24.83 -15.04 0.88
CA ARG A 69 23.92 -13.93 0.52
C ARG A 69 23.20 -14.07 -0.82
N ASP A 70 23.09 -15.28 -1.33
CA ASP A 70 22.09 -15.66 -2.32
C ASP A 70 20.88 -16.17 -1.50
N SER A 71 19.74 -15.48 -1.33
CA SER A 71 18.86 -15.04 -2.40
C SER A 71 17.73 -14.11 -1.88
N SER A 72 18.02 -12.83 -1.62
CA SER A 72 16.93 -11.86 -1.29
C SER A 72 16.02 -11.51 -2.48
N SER A 73 16.20 -12.17 -3.62
CA SER A 73 15.41 -12.06 -4.85
C SER A 73 14.16 -12.96 -4.90
N ASP A 74 13.98 -13.89 -3.97
CA ASP A 74 13.15 -15.08 -4.28
C ASP A 74 11.65 -14.93 -4.02
N CYS A 75 11.19 -13.82 -3.44
CA CYS A 75 9.78 -13.64 -3.07
C CYS A 75 9.23 -12.25 -3.44
N VAL A 76 9.65 -11.67 -4.57
CA VAL A 76 9.08 -10.42 -5.09
C VAL A 76 7.93 -10.70 -6.06
N PHE A 77 6.76 -10.15 -5.74
CA PHE A 77 5.52 -10.29 -6.48
C PHE A 77 5.15 -8.93 -7.09
N ASP A 78 5.77 -8.61 -8.22
CA ASP A 78 5.44 -7.42 -9.01
C ASP A 78 4.00 -7.51 -9.53
N VAL A 79 3.16 -6.53 -9.19
CA VAL A 79 1.74 -6.48 -9.60
C VAL A 79 1.53 -6.57 -11.11
N ARG A 80 2.51 -6.14 -11.92
CA ARG A 80 2.46 -6.25 -13.38
C ARG A 80 2.54 -7.69 -13.85
N SER A 81 3.27 -8.54 -13.13
CA SER A 81 3.31 -9.99 -13.38
C SER A 81 1.96 -10.67 -13.13
N PHE A 82 1.02 -9.98 -12.46
CA PHE A 82 -0.35 -10.43 -12.21
C PHE A 82 -1.39 -9.77 -13.11
N GLY A 83 -0.95 -8.99 -14.11
CA GLY A 83 -1.77 -8.35 -15.14
C GLY A 83 -2.12 -6.90 -14.88
N ALA A 84 -1.46 -6.23 -13.92
CA ALA A 84 -1.63 -4.79 -13.74
C ALA A 84 -1.03 -4.02 -14.92
N ILE A 85 -1.76 -3.04 -15.45
CA ILE A 85 -1.35 -2.22 -16.60
C ILE A 85 -0.49 -1.04 -16.12
N GLY A 86 -0.92 -0.33 -15.07
CA GLY A 86 -0.15 0.77 -14.51
C GLY A 86 -0.19 2.07 -15.34
N ASP A 87 -1.27 2.32 -16.07
CA ASP A 87 -1.48 3.51 -16.92
C ASP A 87 -2.31 4.63 -16.25
N GLY A 88 -2.68 4.47 -14.98
CA GLY A 88 -3.52 5.39 -14.21
C GLY A 88 -4.97 5.47 -14.67
N SER A 89 -5.40 4.61 -15.58
CA SER A 89 -6.74 4.65 -16.18
C SER A 89 -7.49 3.33 -15.97
N CYS A 90 -6.84 2.19 -16.22
CA CYS A 90 -7.42 0.88 -16.02
C CYS A 90 -7.57 0.52 -14.54
N ASP A 91 -8.63 -0.24 -14.23
CA ASP A 91 -8.80 -0.81 -12.90
C ASP A 91 -7.87 -2.03 -12.72
N ASP A 92 -6.81 -1.83 -11.95
CA ASP A 92 -5.78 -2.83 -11.66
C ASP A 92 -6.09 -3.67 -10.41
N THR A 93 -7.25 -3.48 -9.78
CA THR A 93 -7.64 -4.11 -8.51
C THR A 93 -7.50 -5.63 -8.52
N LEU A 94 -7.89 -6.28 -9.62
CA LEU A 94 -7.82 -7.73 -9.73
C LEU A 94 -6.37 -8.23 -9.74
N ALA A 95 -5.46 -7.51 -10.39
CA ALA A 95 -4.04 -7.86 -10.42
C ALA A 95 -3.41 -7.72 -9.03
N PHE A 96 -3.73 -6.65 -8.32
CA PHE A 96 -3.30 -6.44 -6.93
C PHE A 96 -3.80 -7.55 -5.99
N LYS A 97 -5.07 -7.97 -6.11
CA LYS A 97 -5.62 -9.09 -5.32
C LYS A 97 -4.89 -10.41 -5.58
N LYS A 98 -4.50 -10.68 -6.83
CA LYS A 98 -3.73 -11.88 -7.20
C LYS A 98 -2.30 -11.81 -6.66
N ALA A 99 -1.62 -10.68 -6.84
CA ALA A 99 -0.28 -10.46 -6.32
C ALA A 99 -0.24 -10.59 -4.79
N TRP A 100 -1.20 -9.98 -4.09
CA TRP A 100 -1.37 -10.10 -2.64
C TRP A 100 -1.52 -11.55 -2.20
N LYS A 101 -2.41 -12.31 -2.86
CA LYS A 101 -2.61 -13.73 -2.51
C LYS A 101 -1.32 -14.54 -2.65
N ALA A 102 -0.51 -14.26 -3.67
CA ALA A 102 0.76 -14.94 -3.89
C ALA A 102 1.81 -14.55 -2.83
N ALA A 103 1.98 -13.24 -2.57
CA ALA A 103 2.91 -12.73 -1.58
C ALA A 103 2.55 -13.18 -0.14
N CYS A 104 1.27 -13.18 0.20
CA CYS A 104 0.75 -13.57 1.49
C CYS A 104 1.01 -15.06 1.84
N ALA A 105 1.26 -15.90 0.83
CA ALA A 105 1.46 -17.34 0.99
C ALA A 105 2.89 -17.73 1.40
N VAL A 106 3.85 -16.79 1.36
CA VAL A 106 5.28 -17.05 1.61
C VAL A 106 5.82 -16.16 2.73
N GLU A 107 6.79 -16.66 3.48
CA GLU A 107 7.48 -15.86 4.50
C GLU A 107 8.29 -14.75 3.85
N SER A 108 8.26 -13.56 4.44
CA SER A 108 8.97 -12.38 3.94
C SER A 108 8.67 -12.03 2.47
N GLY A 109 7.46 -12.32 1.99
CA GLY A 109 7.03 -11.95 0.64
C GLY A 109 6.97 -10.44 0.44
N VAL A 110 7.25 -9.96 -0.77
CA VAL A 110 7.18 -8.55 -1.15
C VAL A 110 6.17 -8.38 -2.27
N LEU A 111 5.04 -7.73 -2.01
CA LEU A 111 4.19 -7.22 -3.09
C LEU A 111 4.79 -5.90 -3.58
N LEU A 112 5.24 -5.87 -4.83
CA LEU A 112 5.91 -4.71 -5.41
C LEU A 112 4.95 -3.93 -6.33
N VAL A 113 4.79 -2.64 -6.03
CA VAL A 113 4.21 -1.63 -6.92
C VAL A 113 5.37 -0.84 -7.54
N PRO A 114 5.77 -1.15 -8.79
CA PRO A 114 7.01 -0.65 -9.35
C PRO A 114 6.96 0.85 -9.67
N GLU A 115 8.13 1.50 -9.58
CA GLU A 115 8.34 2.89 -9.98
C GLU A 115 7.95 3.15 -11.45
N ASN A 116 7.68 4.42 -11.79
CA ASN A 116 7.28 4.88 -13.13
C ASN A 116 5.91 4.38 -13.63
N TYR A 117 5.13 3.70 -12.79
CA TYR A 117 3.76 3.27 -13.10
C TYR A 117 2.74 3.92 -12.16
N THR A 118 1.53 4.11 -12.67
CA THR A 118 0.39 4.59 -11.89
C THR A 118 -0.72 3.55 -11.93
N PHE A 119 -1.07 2.98 -10.78
CA PHE A 119 -2.07 1.93 -10.68
C PHE A 119 -3.34 2.49 -10.05
N LYS A 120 -4.46 2.43 -10.77
CA LYS A 120 -5.77 2.78 -10.22
C LYS A 120 -6.41 1.52 -9.63
N ILE A 121 -6.68 1.54 -8.33
CA ILE A 121 -7.38 0.43 -7.65
C ILE A 121 -8.54 0.96 -6.82
N THR A 122 -9.62 0.19 -6.76
CA THR A 122 -10.85 0.53 -6.05
C THR A 122 -10.85 -0.07 -4.64
N SER A 123 -12.00 -0.07 -3.94
CA SER A 123 -12.10 -0.54 -2.55
C SER A 123 -11.58 -1.97 -2.43
N THR A 124 -10.51 -2.14 -1.66
CA THR A 124 -9.80 -3.40 -1.57
C THR A 124 -9.44 -3.74 -0.13
N ILE A 125 -9.88 -4.93 0.29
CA ILE A 125 -9.50 -5.54 1.56
C ILE A 125 -8.43 -6.58 1.30
N PHE A 126 -7.20 -6.25 1.67
CA PHE A 126 -6.05 -7.13 1.73
C PHE A 126 -6.10 -7.93 3.05
N SER A 127 -6.71 -9.11 2.98
CA SER A 127 -6.96 -9.96 4.14
C SER A 127 -5.90 -11.05 4.31
N GLY A 128 -5.56 -11.33 5.57
CA GLY A 128 -4.80 -12.51 5.98
C GLY A 128 -5.70 -13.69 6.38
N PRO A 129 -5.14 -14.72 7.07
CA PRO A 129 -3.79 -14.73 7.62
C PRO A 129 -2.72 -14.86 6.53
N CYS A 130 -1.66 -14.07 6.66
CA CYS A 130 -0.45 -14.18 5.84
C CYS A 130 0.70 -14.76 6.66
N LYS A 131 1.70 -15.29 5.96
CA LYS A 131 2.99 -15.59 6.58
C LYS A 131 3.67 -14.29 7.08
N PRO A 132 4.44 -14.35 8.18
CA PRO A 132 5.04 -13.15 8.78
C PRO A 132 6.08 -12.51 7.85
N GLY A 133 6.29 -11.20 8.02
CA GLY A 133 7.29 -10.43 7.28
C GLY A 133 6.84 -9.95 5.90
N LEU A 134 5.55 -10.05 5.58
CA LEU A 134 4.99 -9.53 4.32
C LEU A 134 5.25 -8.02 4.18
N VAL A 135 5.84 -7.61 3.06
CA VAL A 135 6.07 -6.20 2.72
C VAL A 135 5.15 -5.80 1.57
N PHE A 136 4.38 -4.73 1.76
CA PHE A 136 3.71 -4.04 0.66
C PHE A 136 4.59 -2.84 0.27
N GLN A 137 5.33 -2.99 -0.83
CA GLN A 137 6.35 -2.05 -1.30
C GLN A 137 5.76 -1.14 -2.39
N VAL A 138 5.62 0.15 -2.10
CA VAL A 138 5.08 1.15 -3.02
C VAL A 138 6.18 2.09 -3.51
N ASP A 139 6.74 1.80 -4.68
CA ASP A 139 7.73 2.67 -5.33
C ASP A 139 7.13 3.48 -6.49
N GLY A 140 6.03 3.00 -7.07
CA GLY A 140 5.21 3.76 -8.04
C GLY A 140 4.12 4.61 -7.40
N MET A 141 3.07 4.87 -8.18
CA MET A 141 1.89 5.58 -7.71
C MET A 141 0.70 4.62 -7.61
N LEU A 142 0.05 4.60 -6.46
CA LEU A 142 -1.20 3.88 -6.22
C LEU A 142 -2.30 4.93 -6.02
N MET A 143 -3.32 4.94 -6.86
CA MET A 143 -4.37 5.96 -6.82
C MET A 143 -5.78 5.37 -6.69
N ALA A 144 -6.65 6.10 -6.01
CA ALA A 144 -8.07 5.79 -5.93
C ALA A 144 -8.83 6.27 -7.19
N PRO A 145 -10.08 5.83 -7.42
CA PRO A 145 -10.96 6.47 -8.40
C PRO A 145 -11.18 7.95 -8.08
N ASP A 146 -11.32 8.76 -9.14
CA ASP A 146 -11.45 10.21 -9.07
C ASP A 146 -12.82 10.62 -8.50
N GLY A 147 -12.89 10.87 -7.19
CA GLY A 147 -14.11 11.33 -6.49
C GLY A 147 -15.20 10.26 -6.31
N PRO A 148 -16.30 10.59 -5.59
CA PRO A 148 -17.29 9.61 -5.13
C PRO A 148 -18.10 8.91 -6.23
N ASP A 149 -18.29 9.56 -7.38
CA ASP A 149 -19.13 9.05 -8.46
C ASP A 149 -18.42 8.05 -9.38
N SER A 150 -17.08 7.98 -9.32
CA SER A 150 -16.27 7.04 -10.11
C SER A 150 -16.06 5.68 -9.42
N TRP A 151 -16.52 5.53 -8.18
CA TRP A 151 -16.40 4.27 -7.44
C TRP A 151 -17.47 3.27 -7.90
N PRO A 152 -17.10 1.99 -8.10
CA PRO A 152 -18.08 0.94 -8.38
C PRO A 152 -19.18 0.89 -7.31
N GLU A 153 -20.45 0.70 -7.71
CA GLU A 153 -21.57 0.64 -6.76
C GLU A 153 -21.46 -0.49 -5.74
N ALA A 154 -20.79 -1.59 -6.13
CA ALA A 154 -20.56 -2.74 -5.26
C ALA A 154 -19.49 -2.49 -4.18
N ASP A 155 -18.69 -1.43 -4.33
CA ASP A 155 -17.56 -1.14 -3.46
C ASP A 155 -17.97 -0.31 -2.23
N SER A 156 -17.18 -0.44 -1.16
CA SER A 156 -17.35 0.42 0.02
C SER A 156 -16.91 1.84 -0.31
N ARG A 157 -17.83 2.79 -0.14
CA ARG A 157 -17.55 4.24 -0.23
C ARG A 157 -16.88 4.83 1.01
N SER A 158 -16.67 4.01 2.05
CA SER A 158 -16.12 4.47 3.33
C SER A 158 -14.68 4.00 3.55
N GLN A 159 -14.17 3.08 2.72
CA GLN A 159 -12.88 2.44 2.91
C GLN A 159 -12.24 2.15 1.56
N TRP A 160 -10.97 2.54 1.41
CA TRP A 160 -10.20 2.29 0.19
C TRP A 160 -9.25 1.10 0.35
N LEU A 161 -8.14 1.27 1.08
CA LEU A 161 -7.14 0.23 1.32
C LEU A 161 -7.28 -0.29 2.74
N VAL A 162 -7.74 -1.52 2.89
CA VAL A 162 -7.94 -2.15 4.19
C VAL A 162 -6.98 -3.32 4.35
N PHE A 163 -6.10 -3.25 5.33
CA PHE A 163 -5.23 -4.35 5.74
C PHE A 163 -5.83 -5.02 6.97
N TYR A 164 -6.19 -6.30 6.86
CA TYR A 164 -6.97 -6.99 7.90
C TYR A 164 -6.39 -8.34 8.29
N LYS A 165 -6.30 -8.60 9.61
CA LYS A 165 -5.78 -9.85 10.20
C LYS A 165 -4.38 -10.22 9.70
N LEU A 166 -3.45 -9.28 9.79
CA LEU A 166 -2.05 -9.47 9.40
C LEU A 166 -1.16 -9.57 10.63
N ASP A 167 -0.09 -10.34 10.51
CA ASP A 167 0.98 -10.41 11.50
C ASP A 167 2.29 -9.96 10.85
N GLN A 168 3.00 -9.03 11.49
CA GLN A 168 4.30 -8.51 11.04
C GLN A 168 4.33 -8.04 9.56
N MET A 169 3.25 -7.40 9.10
CA MET A 169 3.23 -6.74 7.79
C MET A 169 3.77 -5.33 7.88
N SER A 170 4.54 -4.90 6.86
CA SER A 170 5.01 -3.53 6.72
C SER A 170 4.56 -2.92 5.39
N LEU A 171 4.25 -1.62 5.43
CA LEU A 171 4.08 -0.79 4.24
C LEU A 171 5.37 0.03 4.08
N ASN A 172 6.01 -0.06 2.92
CA ASN A 172 7.27 0.62 2.64
C ASN A 172 7.24 1.23 1.23
N GLY A 173 8.32 1.91 0.88
CA GLY A 173 8.58 2.40 -0.47
C GLY A 173 8.71 3.91 -0.55
N THR A 174 9.16 4.36 -1.71
CA THR A 174 9.47 5.77 -1.99
C THR A 174 8.41 6.47 -2.85
N GLY A 175 7.40 5.71 -3.25
CA GLY A 175 6.32 6.13 -4.13
C GLY A 175 5.20 6.91 -3.43
N THR A 176 4.05 6.96 -4.09
CA THR A 176 2.90 7.78 -3.66
C THR A 176 1.62 6.96 -3.56
N ILE A 177 0.87 7.20 -2.48
CA ILE A 177 -0.52 6.75 -2.34
C ILE A 177 -1.41 7.98 -2.51
N GLU A 178 -2.03 8.12 -3.69
CA GLU A 178 -2.90 9.25 -4.05
C GLU A 178 -4.37 8.89 -3.78
N GLY A 179 -4.98 9.59 -2.82
CA GLY A 179 -6.34 9.32 -2.37
C GLY A 179 -7.44 9.95 -3.23
N ASN A 180 -7.11 10.89 -4.12
CA ASN A 180 -8.07 11.64 -4.95
C ASN A 180 -9.24 12.21 -4.11
N GLY A 181 -8.87 12.89 -3.01
CA GLY A 181 -9.81 13.27 -1.94
C GLY A 181 -10.57 14.58 -2.15
N ASP A 182 -10.18 15.40 -3.12
CA ASP A 182 -10.74 16.74 -3.35
C ASP A 182 -12.27 16.75 -3.48
N GLN A 183 -12.81 15.93 -4.38
CA GLN A 183 -14.25 15.83 -4.60
C GLN A 183 -15.00 15.21 -3.41
N TRP A 184 -14.32 14.40 -2.60
CA TRP A 184 -14.90 13.84 -1.38
C TRP A 184 -15.10 14.90 -0.30
N TRP A 185 -14.18 15.85 -0.20
CA TRP A 185 -14.24 16.95 0.78
C TRP A 185 -15.26 18.02 0.41
N ASP A 186 -15.55 18.17 -0.89
CA ASP A 186 -16.53 19.12 -1.42
C ASP A 186 -17.98 18.64 -1.28
N LEU A 187 -18.20 17.39 -0.84
CA LEU A 187 -19.55 16.89 -0.58
C LEU A 187 -20.22 17.70 0.55
N PRO A 188 -21.51 18.05 0.40
CA PRO A 188 -22.22 18.79 1.43
C PRO A 188 -22.21 17.99 2.74
N CYS A 189 -21.86 18.66 3.84
CA CYS A 189 -21.95 18.06 5.17
C CYS A 189 -23.36 17.50 5.35
N LYS A 190 -23.47 16.18 5.57
CA LYS A 190 -24.75 15.60 5.98
C LYS A 190 -25.19 16.31 7.27
N PRO A 191 -26.44 16.79 7.38
CA PRO A 191 -26.94 17.29 8.64
C PRO A 191 -26.72 16.21 9.70
N HIS A 192 -26.00 16.54 10.77
CA HIS A 192 -25.95 15.67 11.95
C HIS A 192 -27.39 15.52 12.45
N ARG A 193 -27.92 14.30 12.37
CA ARG A 193 -29.27 13.95 12.82
C ARG A 193 -29.23 13.40 14.23
#